data_AF-A0A7W7RLW7-F1
#
_entry.id   AF-A0A7W7RLW7-F1
#
_cell.length_a   1.000
_cell.length_b   1.000
_cell.length_c   1.000
_cell.angle_alpha   90.00
_cell.angle_beta   90.00
_cell.angle_gamma   90.00
#
_symmetry.space_group_name_H-M   'P 1'
#
loop_
_entity.id
_entity.type
_entity.pdbx_description
1 polymer ?
#
loop_
_entity_poly.entity_id
_entity_poly.type
_entity_poly.pdbx_seq_one_letter_code
_entity_poly.pdbx_strand_id
1 'polypeptide(L)'
;MKGARRTRISAVRRAIEPYACALRPHDLDCDFYRLGSALTTALFLEEGNYDGHPNRVRNLNDAANLLDEISAKVPTDVGANMATLADLLREESSPPRAKKLP
;
A
#
# COMPACT_ATOMS: atom_id res chain seq x y z
N MET A 1 -14.83 3.18 -11.89
CA MET A 1 -13.49 3.73 -11.60
C MET A 1 -12.44 2.64 -11.24
N LYS A 2 -12.54 1.40 -11.77
CA LYS A 2 -11.77 0.27 -11.18
C LYS A 2 -10.48 -0.15 -11.91
N GLY A 3 -10.30 0.19 -13.18
CA GLY A 3 -9.11 -0.23 -13.95
C GLY A 3 -7.86 0.60 -13.64
N ALA A 4 -7.89 1.89 -13.98
CA ALA A 4 -6.72 2.77 -13.92
C ALA A 4 -6.08 2.89 -12.52
N ARG A 5 -6.89 2.88 -11.46
CA ARG A 5 -6.37 3.00 -10.09
C ARG A 5 -5.69 1.71 -9.61
N ARG A 6 -6.24 0.54 -9.92
CA ARG A 6 -5.58 -0.75 -9.66
C ARG A 6 -4.27 -0.89 -10.44
N THR A 7 -4.24 -0.41 -11.69
CA THR A 7 -3.01 -0.36 -12.48
C THR A 7 -1.93 0.50 -11.82
N ARG A 8 -2.30 1.65 -11.22
CA ARG A 8 -1.38 2.49 -10.46
C ARG A 8 -0.85 1.81 -9.20
N ILE A 9 -1.73 1.21 -8.40
CA ILE A 9 -1.32 0.45 -7.21
C ILE A 9 -0.32 -0.65 -7.60
N SER A 10 -0.62 -1.41 -8.65
CA SER A 10 0.27 -2.48 -9.14
C SER A 10 1.62 -1.97 -9.63
N ALA A 11 1.63 -0.86 -10.37
CA ALA A 11 2.88 -0.27 -10.83
C ALA A 11 3.77 0.18 -9.67
N VAL A 12 3.20 0.87 -8.67
CA VAL A 12 3.95 1.39 -7.52
C VAL A 12 4.40 0.25 -6.59
N ARG A 13 3.54 -0.75 -6.31
CA ARG A 13 3.90 -1.92 -5.50
C ARG A 13 5.09 -2.66 -6.12
N ARG A 14 5.07 -2.90 -7.44
CA ARG A 14 6.16 -3.57 -8.17
C ARG A 14 7.47 -2.78 -8.15
N ALA A 15 7.42 -1.45 -8.01
CA ALA A 15 8.63 -0.63 -7.85
C ALA A 15 9.28 -0.79 -6.46
N ILE A 16 8.49 -1.10 -5.43
CA ILE A 16 8.97 -1.29 -4.05
C ILE A 16 9.42 -2.74 -3.79
N GLU A 17 8.80 -3.71 -4.47
CA GLU A 17 9.00 -5.15 -4.25
C GLU A 17 10.47 -5.62 -4.33
N PRO A 18 11.32 -5.16 -5.28
CA PRO A 18 12.73 -5.52 -5.31
C PRO A 18 13.49 -5.09 -4.04
N TYR A 19 13.18 -3.90 -3.51
CA TYR A 19 13.77 -3.41 -2.27
C TYR A 19 13.35 -4.28 -1.09
N ALA A 20 12.06 -4.59 -0.96
CA ALA A 20 11.56 -5.49 0.07
C ALA A 20 12.24 -6.87 0.00
N CYS A 21 12.42 -7.42 -1.20
CA CYS A 21 13.13 -8.69 -1.40
C CYS A 21 14.60 -8.63 -1.00
N ALA A 22 15.29 -7.51 -1.22
CA ALA A 22 16.70 -7.34 -0.86
C ALA A 22 16.93 -7.28 0.66
N LEU A 23 15.92 -6.91 1.45
CA LEU A 23 15.98 -6.90 2.92
C LEU A 23 15.97 -8.32 3.55
N ARG A 24 15.52 -9.35 2.81
CA ARG A 24 15.34 -10.73 3.31
C ARG A 24 16.56 -11.40 4.00
N PRO A 25 17.83 -11.13 3.66
CA PRO A 25 18.95 -11.86 4.27
C PRO A 25 19.63 -11.15 5.44
N HIS A 26 19.37 -9.85 5.68
CA HIS A 26 20.26 -9.03 6.52
C HIS A 26 19.65 -8.57 7.84
N ASP A 27 18.33 -8.43 7.93
CA ASP A 27 17.68 -8.03 9.18
C ASP A 27 16.48 -8.92 9.48
N LEU A 28 16.49 -9.52 10.67
CA LEU A 28 15.29 -10.02 11.35
C LEU A 28 14.43 -8.84 11.86
N ASP A 29 14.52 -7.67 11.23
CA ASP A 29 13.82 -6.48 11.69
C ASP A 29 12.34 -6.57 11.41
N CYS A 30 11.57 -6.07 12.38
CA CYS A 30 10.14 -5.89 12.26
C CYS A 30 9.77 -5.09 11.00
N ASP A 31 10.64 -4.21 10.50
CA ASP A 31 10.37 -3.36 9.35
C ASP A 31 10.28 -4.14 8.01
N PHE A 32 11.04 -5.23 7.83
CA PHE A 32 10.86 -6.12 6.66
C PHE A 32 9.48 -6.80 6.69
N TYR A 33 9.09 -7.34 7.83
CA TYR A 33 7.78 -7.97 8.02
C TYR A 33 6.63 -6.98 7.85
N ARG A 34 6.78 -5.76 8.39
CA ARG A 34 5.80 -4.67 8.25
C ARG A 34 5.65 -4.23 6.79
N LEU A 35 6.76 -4.09 6.07
CA LEU A 35 6.74 -3.77 4.64
C LEU A 35 6.08 -4.89 3.82
N GLY A 36 6.43 -6.15 4.08
CA GLY A 36 5.81 -7.31 3.43
C GLY A 36 4.29 -7.38 3.67
N SER A 37 3.85 -7.08 4.89
CA SER A 37 2.41 -7.00 5.23
C SER A 37 1.69 -5.88 4.46
N ALA A 38 2.31 -4.69 4.36
CA ALA A 38 1.75 -3.58 3.59
C ALA A 38 1.66 -3.89 2.07
N LEU A 39 2.71 -4.49 1.49
CA LEU A 39 2.71 -4.89 0.08
C LEU A 39 1.70 -6.02 -0.22
N THR A 40 1.52 -6.95 0.71
CA THR A 40 0.48 -8.00 0.61
C THR A 40 -0.92 -7.39 0.63
N THR A 41 -1.13 -6.39 1.49
CA THR A 41 -2.40 -5.65 1.53
C THR A 41 -2.70 -4.94 0.20
N ALA A 42 -1.69 -4.33 -0.44
CA ALA A 42 -1.82 -3.75 -1.78
C ALA A 42 -2.11 -4.81 -2.86
N LEU A 43 -1.48 -5.99 -2.78
CA LEU A 43 -1.73 -7.10 -3.71
C LEU A 43 -3.20 -7.56 -3.67
N PHE A 44 -3.80 -7.67 -2.47
CA PHE A 44 -5.21 -8.03 -2.35
C PHE A 44 -6.15 -7.03 -3.05
N LEU A 45 -5.80 -5.73 -3.07
CA LEU A 45 -6.54 -4.73 -3.84
C LEU A 45 -6.38 -4.92 -5.36
N GLU A 46 -5.16 -5.23 -5.81
CA GLU A 46 -4.85 -5.49 -7.23
C GLU A 46 -5.65 -6.67 -7.77
N GLU A 47 -5.69 -7.77 -7.02
CA GLU A 47 -6.44 -8.99 -7.37
C GLU A 47 -7.95 -8.79 -7.35
N GLY A 48 -8.43 -7.65 -6.84
CA GLY A 48 -9.85 -7.36 -6.71
C GLY A 48 -10.54 -8.11 -5.58
N ASN A 49 -9.77 -8.67 -4.65
CA ASN A 49 -10.23 -9.39 -3.46
C ASN A 49 -10.70 -8.45 -2.34
N TYR A 50 -10.82 -7.15 -2.62
CA TYR A 50 -11.29 -6.15 -1.68
C TYR A 50 -12.81 -5.94 -1.77
N ASP A 51 -13.49 -6.23 -0.66
CA ASP A 51 -14.95 -6.20 -0.49
C ASP A 51 -15.43 -4.98 0.33
N GLY A 52 -14.53 -4.14 0.82
CA GLY A 52 -14.86 -3.02 1.69
C GLY A 52 -15.23 -3.39 3.13
N HIS A 53 -15.01 -4.64 3.55
CA HIS A 53 -15.27 -5.07 4.92
C HIS A 53 -14.47 -4.20 5.93
N PRO A 54 -15.06 -3.78 7.07
CA PRO A 54 -14.41 -2.84 8.01
C PRO A 54 -12.98 -3.25 8.43
N ASN A 55 -12.75 -4.54 8.67
CA ASN A 55 -11.41 -5.05 8.97
C ASN A 55 -10.42 -4.83 7.82
N ARG A 56 -10.84 -4.98 6.57
CA ARG A 56 -9.97 -4.72 5.41
C ARG A 56 -9.71 -3.23 5.24
N VAL A 57 -10.72 -2.38 5.48
CA VAL A 57 -10.54 -0.92 5.49
C VAL A 57 -9.49 -0.52 6.53
N ARG A 58 -9.54 -1.10 7.74
CA ARG A 58 -8.51 -0.88 8.77
C ARG A 58 -7.13 -1.33 8.29
N ASN A 59 -7.02 -2.52 7.71
CA ASN A 59 -5.75 -3.02 7.18
C ASN A 59 -5.15 -2.09 6.11
N LEU A 60 -5.99 -1.46 5.25
CA LEU A 60 -5.52 -0.47 4.27
C LEU A 60 -4.90 0.76 4.95
N ASN A 61 -5.56 1.28 5.98
CA ASN A 61 -5.04 2.44 6.73
C ASN A 61 -3.77 2.09 7.50
N ASP A 62 -3.71 0.91 8.13
CA ASP A 62 -2.52 0.44 8.82
C ASP A 62 -1.36 0.27 7.84
N ALA A 63 -1.60 -0.35 6.68
CA ALA A 63 -0.60 -0.48 5.62
C ALA A 63 -0.11 0.89 5.10
N ALA A 64 -1.01 1.86 4.91
CA ALA A 64 -0.63 3.21 4.50
C ALA A 64 0.27 3.90 5.55
N ASN A 65 -0.06 3.78 6.83
CA ASN A 65 0.75 4.38 7.90
C ASN A 65 2.13 3.72 8.02
N LEU A 66 2.20 2.39 7.83
CA LEU A 66 3.48 1.67 7.79
C LEU A 66 4.36 2.14 6.63
N LEU A 67 3.77 2.32 5.44
CA LEU A 67 4.50 2.81 4.28
C LEU A 67 5.05 4.22 4.51
N ASP A 68 4.28 5.12 5.11
CA ASP A 68 4.76 6.46 5.45
C ASP A 68 5.91 6.43 6.45
N GLU A 69 5.79 5.62 7.52
CA GLU A 69 6.83 5.49 8.53
C GLU A 69 8.15 4.98 7.94
N ILE A 70 8.07 3.99 7.04
CA ILE A 70 9.25 3.38 6.41
C ILE A 70 9.80 4.31 5.32
N SER A 71 8.96 5.06 4.62
CA SER A 71 9.36 5.93 3.49
C SER A 71 10.46 6.93 3.84
N ALA A 72 10.49 7.40 5.08
CA ALA A 72 11.47 8.37 5.58
C ALA A 72 12.85 7.75 5.90
N LYS A 73 12.95 6.41 5.93
CA LYS A 73 14.15 5.65 6.37
C LYS A 73 14.85 4.91 5.22
N VAL A 74 14.29 4.96 4.01
CA VAL A 74 14.75 4.18 2.84
C VAL A 74 15.32 5.11 1.77
N PRO A 75 15.97 4.58 0.71
CA PRO A 75 16.41 5.40 -0.43
C PRO A 75 15.29 6.26 -1.01
N THR A 76 15.61 7.49 -1.41
CA THR A 76 14.63 8.54 -1.79
C THR A 76 13.63 8.09 -2.85
N ASP A 77 14.08 7.36 -3.86
CA ASP A 77 13.24 6.83 -4.94
C ASP A 77 12.27 5.74 -4.44
N VAL A 78 12.74 4.87 -3.57
CA VAL A 78 11.91 3.85 -2.90
C VAL A 78 10.91 4.54 -1.96
N GLY A 79 11.36 5.52 -1.17
CA GLY A 79 10.53 6.27 -0.24
C GLY A 79 9.41 7.04 -0.94
N ALA A 80 9.69 7.67 -2.09
CA ALA A 80 8.68 8.34 -2.90
C ALA A 80 7.61 7.37 -3.43
N ASN A 81 8.00 6.16 -3.84
CA ASN A 81 7.06 5.12 -4.23
C ASN A 81 6.23 4.63 -3.02
N MET A 82 6.83 4.47 -1.84
CA MET A 82 6.11 4.08 -0.62
C MET A 82 5.06 5.12 -0.23
N ALA A 83 5.42 6.41 -0.22
CA ALA A 83 4.48 7.50 0.06
C ALA A 83 3.34 7.54 -0.97
N THR A 84 3.66 7.38 -2.26
CA THR A 84 2.64 7.28 -3.32
C THR A 84 1.70 6.11 -3.10
N LEU A 85 2.22 4.95 -2.69
CA LEU A 85 1.38 3.78 -2.38
C LEU A 85 0.50 4.05 -1.16
N ALA A 86 1.03 4.66 -0.10
CA ALA A 86 0.26 5.01 1.10
C ALA A 86 -0.96 5.88 0.76
N ASP A 87 -0.77 6.91 -0.07
CA ASP A 87 -1.86 7.78 -0.52
C ASP A 87 -2.92 7.02 -1.32
N LEU A 88 -2.50 6.13 -2.22
CA LEU A 88 -3.42 5.28 -2.99
C LEU A 88 -4.23 4.34 -2.10
N LEU A 89 -3.63 3.79 -1.03
CA LEU A 89 -4.33 2.93 -0.08
C LEU A 89 -5.36 3.72 0.76
N ARG A 90 -5.06 4.97 1.15
CA ARG A 90 -6.00 5.86 1.85
C ARG A 90 -7.18 6.28 0.98
N GLU A 91 -6.94 6.48 -0.31
CA GLU A 91 -8.01 6.75 -1.27
C GLU A 91 -8.98 5.57 -1.38
N GLU A 92 -8.48 4.33 -1.28
CA GLU A 92 -9.31 3.12 -1.32
C GLU A 92 -10.01 2.82 0.01
N SER A 93 -9.42 3.22 1.14
CA SER A 93 -10.03 3.05 2.47
C SER A 93 -11.15 4.08 2.73
N SER A 94 -11.20 5.16 1.96
CA SER A 94 -12.24 6.18 2.06
C SER A 94 -13.55 5.68 1.44
N PRO A 95 -14.70 5.84 2.12
CA PRO A 95 -15.98 5.55 1.49
C PRO A 95 -16.12 6.38 0.20
N PRO A 96 -16.74 5.84 -0.86
CA PRO A 96 -16.95 6.59 -2.09
C PRO A 96 -17.65 7.89 -1.70
N ARG A 97 -17.03 9.04 -2.00
CA ARG A 97 -17.61 10.36 -1.75
C ARG A 97 -19.05 10.29 -2.21
N ALA A 98 -20.00 10.32 -1.27
CA ALA A 98 -21.41 10.31 -1.59
C ALA A 98 -21.61 11.41 -2.61
N LYS A 99 -21.97 11.04 -3.85
CA LYS A 99 -22.48 12.01 -4.81
C LYS A 99 -23.62 12.69 -4.06
N LYS A 100 -23.46 13.96 -3.72
CA LYS A 100 -24.58 14.78 -3.27
C LYS A 100 -25.65 14.61 -4.34
N LEU A 101 -26.72 13.88 -4.02
CA LEU A 101 -27.91 13.82 -4.84
C LEU A 101 -28.39 15.28 -4.97
N PRO A 102 -28.61 15.77 -6.21
CA PRO A 102 -29.24 17.08 -6.40
C PRO A 102 -30.65 17.10 -5.79
#